data_AF-M2SNR2-F1
#
_entry.id   AF-M2SNR2-F1
#
_cell.length_a   1.000
_cell.length_b   1.000
_cell.length_c   1.000
_cell.angle_alpha   90.00
_cell.angle_beta   90.00
_cell.angle_gamma   90.00
#
_symmetry.space_group_name_H-M   'P 1'
#
loop_
_entity.id
_entity.type
_entity.pdbx_description
1 polymer ?
#
loop_
_entity_poly.entity_id
_entity_poly.type
_entity_poly.pdbx_seq_one_letter_code
_entity_poly.pdbx_strand_id
1 'polypeptide(L)'
;MAPMAEEPFYRSQPDEGFESCNFSYNAEKVQVQDARPTKNQFSLDTHGFAHADDPEGEAFVEQLRNNEEGAKERYYEHLENLIKKHTGASRVVVFDHTMRRRDPSLAGKNPDGREQPAAYVHVDQGPVGAARRVHQHLGYESDRLLKGRVQIINVWRPLNGPVRDWPLATMDFTSLKPANYHPTNLYRNRFELRGQSCNISHRSDQRWYYLEGQKNSEVTFIKIWDNKPNVSAKACAHCAFEHPDTPKNAVLRESIEVRCIVFYENEDLASSLWWT
;
A
#
# COMPACT_ATOMS: atom_id res chain seq x y z
N MET A 1 -16.24 -6.40 -0.96
CA MET A 1 -16.58 -7.59 -1.77
C MET A 1 -17.49 -8.54 -0.99
N ALA A 2 -18.37 -9.30 -1.64
CA ALA A 2 -19.14 -10.40 -1.02
C ALA A 2 -18.32 -11.72 -1.01
N PRO A 3 -18.65 -12.73 -0.19
CA PRO A 3 -18.00 -14.05 -0.24
C PRO A 3 -18.21 -14.75 -1.59
N MET A 4 -17.23 -15.52 -2.08
CA MET A 4 -17.23 -16.10 -3.44
C MET A 4 -16.88 -17.60 -3.47
N ALA A 5 -17.40 -18.32 -4.47
CA ALA A 5 -17.14 -19.75 -4.69
C ALA A 5 -15.88 -20.03 -5.53
N GLU A 6 -15.47 -19.07 -6.36
CA GLU A 6 -14.26 -19.12 -7.20
C GLU A 6 -13.27 -18.02 -6.79
N GLU A 7 -11.98 -18.21 -7.07
CA GLU A 7 -10.97 -17.17 -6.83
C GLU A 7 -11.32 -15.89 -7.60
N PRO A 8 -11.26 -14.71 -6.97
CA PRO A 8 -11.59 -13.48 -7.66
C PRO A 8 -10.53 -13.14 -8.71
N PHE A 9 -10.98 -12.49 -9.78
CA PHE A 9 -10.08 -11.94 -10.79
C PHE A 9 -10.53 -10.57 -11.27
N TYR A 10 -9.57 -9.78 -11.74
CA TYR A 10 -9.81 -8.57 -12.51
C TYR A 10 -9.04 -8.64 -13.83
N ARG A 11 -9.66 -8.20 -14.91
CA ARG A 11 -9.18 -8.28 -16.28
C ARG A 11 -9.20 -6.90 -16.90
N SER A 12 -8.00 -6.40 -17.19
CA SER A 12 -7.83 -5.18 -17.98
C SER A 12 -8.00 -5.50 -19.46
N GLN A 13 -8.76 -4.66 -20.18
CA GLN A 13 -9.00 -4.79 -21.63
C GLN A 13 -9.51 -6.19 -22.01
N PRO A 14 -10.67 -6.65 -21.49
CA PRO A 14 -11.19 -7.98 -21.82
C PRO A 14 -11.45 -8.11 -23.34
N ASP A 15 -11.03 -9.25 -23.91
CA ASP A 15 -11.46 -9.64 -25.27
C ASP A 15 -12.98 -9.89 -25.26
N GLU A 16 -13.62 -9.81 -26.44
CA GLU A 16 -15.04 -10.10 -26.58
C GLU A 16 -15.41 -11.48 -25.99
N GLY A 17 -16.49 -11.52 -25.21
CA GLY A 17 -16.94 -12.73 -24.51
C GLY A 17 -16.27 -13.02 -23.16
N PHE A 18 -15.32 -12.18 -22.71
CA PHE A 18 -14.71 -12.30 -21.38
C PHE A 18 -15.21 -11.23 -20.42
N GLU A 19 -15.52 -11.62 -19.19
CA GLU A 19 -15.90 -10.70 -18.11
C GLU A 19 -14.68 -9.94 -17.57
N SER A 20 -14.88 -8.69 -17.16
CA SER A 20 -13.84 -7.88 -16.51
C SER A 20 -13.50 -8.36 -15.12
N CYS A 21 -14.46 -8.87 -14.36
CA CYS A 21 -14.27 -9.43 -13.02
C CYS A 21 -15.48 -10.27 -12.64
N ASN A 22 -15.30 -11.18 -11.68
CA ASN A 22 -16.34 -12.04 -11.13
C ASN A 22 -16.88 -11.55 -9.77
N PHE A 23 -16.66 -10.28 -9.42
CA PHE A 23 -17.07 -9.71 -8.14
C PHE A 23 -17.61 -8.29 -8.29
N SER A 24 -18.31 -7.80 -7.25
CA SER A 24 -18.76 -6.41 -7.16
C SER A 24 -18.13 -5.67 -5.99
N TYR A 25 -17.93 -4.35 -6.17
CA TYR A 25 -17.65 -3.43 -5.09
C TYR A 25 -18.96 -2.92 -4.50
N ASN A 26 -19.09 -3.02 -3.18
CA ASN A 26 -20.22 -2.47 -2.43
C ASN A 26 -19.69 -1.36 -1.54
N ALA A 27 -20.36 -0.20 -1.56
CA ALA A 27 -20.05 0.90 -0.67
C ALA A 27 -20.62 0.59 0.72
N GLU A 28 -19.78 0.71 1.75
CA GLU A 28 -20.15 0.44 3.14
C GLU A 28 -19.80 1.63 4.00
N LYS A 29 -20.65 1.94 4.97
CA LYS A 29 -20.33 2.93 6.01
C LYS A 29 -19.47 2.25 7.06
N VAL A 30 -18.25 2.74 7.25
CA VAL A 30 -17.27 2.16 8.17
C VAL A 30 -16.79 3.23 9.13
N GLN A 31 -16.62 2.86 10.40
CA GLN A 31 -15.97 3.73 11.37
C GLN A 31 -14.46 3.70 11.15
N VAL A 32 -13.87 4.87 10.86
CA VAL A 32 -12.41 5.06 10.76
C VAL A 32 -11.99 5.94 11.93
N GLN A 33 -11.03 5.48 12.73
CA GLN A 33 -10.58 6.15 13.95
C GLN A 33 -9.38 7.04 13.67
N ASP A 34 -9.35 8.24 14.26
CA ASP A 34 -8.16 9.08 14.21
C ASP A 34 -7.02 8.44 15.01
N ALA A 35 -5.93 8.15 14.33
CA ALA A 35 -4.70 7.57 14.87
C ALA A 35 -3.83 8.61 15.58
N ARG A 36 -4.08 9.92 15.45
CA ARG A 36 -3.24 10.99 16.01
C ARG A 36 -2.93 10.80 17.51
N PRO A 37 -3.89 10.45 18.40
CA PRO A 37 -3.62 10.25 19.82
C PRO A 37 -2.78 9.01 20.13
N THR A 38 -2.82 8.00 19.25
CA THR A 38 -2.16 6.70 19.41
C THR A 38 -1.12 6.43 18.33
N LYS A 39 -0.62 7.49 17.67
CA LYS A 39 0.20 7.41 16.44
C LYS A 39 1.37 6.44 16.57
N ASN A 40 2.00 6.43 17.74
CA ASN A 40 3.20 5.66 18.03
C ASN A 40 2.92 4.22 18.55
N GLN A 41 1.67 3.77 18.57
CA GLN A 41 1.29 2.42 19.02
C GLN A 41 1.24 1.41 17.88
N PHE A 42 1.24 1.87 16.62
CA PHE A 42 1.15 1.00 15.45
C PHE A 42 2.53 0.57 14.96
N SER A 43 2.60 -0.65 14.43
CA SER A 43 3.84 -1.26 13.94
C SER A 43 3.56 -2.13 12.72
N LEU A 44 4.52 -2.22 11.82
CA LEU A 44 4.41 -3.04 10.62
C LEU A 44 4.19 -4.52 10.94
N ASP A 45 4.83 -5.05 11.99
CA ASP A 45 4.81 -6.48 12.31
C ASP A 45 3.55 -6.94 13.05
N THR A 46 2.86 -6.02 13.73
CA THR A 46 1.60 -6.33 14.43
C THR A 46 0.39 -5.84 13.67
N HIS A 47 0.41 -4.59 13.19
CA HIS A 47 -0.78 -3.92 12.66
C HIS A 47 -0.79 -3.86 11.13
N GLY A 48 0.36 -4.06 10.48
CA GLY A 48 0.53 -3.94 9.03
C GLY A 48 0.79 -2.51 8.56
N PHE A 49 0.70 -1.52 9.45
CA PHE A 49 1.05 -0.14 9.14
C PHE A 49 1.74 0.52 10.34
N ALA A 50 2.43 1.61 10.08
CA ALA A 50 3.01 2.48 11.10
C ALA A 50 3.06 3.91 10.60
N HIS A 51 3.08 4.88 11.52
CA HIS A 51 3.30 6.28 11.21
C HIS A 51 4.66 6.72 11.74
N ALA A 52 5.32 7.65 11.06
CA ALA A 52 6.54 8.25 11.55
C ALA A 52 6.63 9.74 11.22
N ASP A 53 7.27 10.48 12.12
CA ASP A 53 7.74 11.83 11.84
C ASP A 53 8.98 11.75 10.96
N ASP A 54 9.00 12.58 9.94
CA ASP A 54 10.11 12.75 9.01
C ASP A 54 10.19 14.22 8.55
N PRO A 55 10.72 15.11 9.42
CA PRO A 55 10.80 16.55 9.15
C PRO A 55 11.68 16.88 7.93
N GLU A 56 12.73 16.11 7.68
CA GLU A 56 13.59 16.28 6.50
C GLU A 56 12.82 16.06 5.19
N GLY A 57 11.75 15.25 5.24
CA GLY A 57 10.88 14.97 4.12
C GLY A 57 10.21 16.21 3.51
N GLU A 58 10.01 17.31 4.26
CA GLU A 58 9.39 18.53 3.73
C GLU A 58 10.22 19.14 2.60
N ALA A 59 11.55 19.20 2.75
CA ALA A 59 12.44 19.73 1.73
C ALA A 59 12.36 18.90 0.43
N PHE A 60 12.31 17.57 0.54
CA PHE A 60 12.16 16.71 -0.65
C PHE A 60 10.80 16.90 -1.32
N VAL A 61 9.72 17.11 -0.55
CA VAL A 61 8.40 17.44 -1.11
C VAL A 61 8.47 18.74 -1.91
N GLU A 62 9.12 19.78 -1.39
CA GLU A 62 9.29 21.05 -2.12
C GLU A 62 10.05 20.85 -3.44
N GLN A 63 11.17 20.13 -3.41
CA GLN A 63 11.97 19.82 -4.61
C GLN A 63 11.14 19.06 -5.66
N LEU A 64 10.35 18.07 -5.23
CA LEU A 64 9.44 17.31 -6.10
C LEU A 64 8.39 18.22 -6.74
N ARG A 65 7.77 19.10 -5.95
CA ARG A 65 6.74 20.04 -6.44
C ARG A 65 7.30 21.06 -7.43
N ASN A 66 8.54 21.48 -7.22
CA ASN A 66 9.25 22.41 -8.10
C ASN A 66 9.82 21.73 -9.35
N ASN A 67 9.68 20.41 -9.48
CA ASN A 67 10.27 19.60 -10.56
C ASN A 67 11.78 19.81 -10.68
N GLU A 68 12.47 19.92 -9.54
CA GLU A 68 13.93 20.06 -9.55
C GLU A 68 14.60 18.81 -10.13
N GLU A 69 15.69 19.03 -10.87
CA GLU A 69 16.44 17.94 -11.47
C GLU A 69 16.97 16.99 -10.38
N GLY A 70 16.72 15.69 -10.56
CA GLY A 70 17.12 14.63 -9.61
C GLY A 70 16.35 14.58 -8.30
N ALA A 71 15.28 15.39 -8.12
CA ALA A 71 14.52 15.41 -6.87
C ALA A 71 13.94 14.04 -6.49
N LYS A 72 13.49 13.29 -7.50
CA LYS A 72 12.90 11.95 -7.32
C LYS A 72 13.94 10.95 -6.83
N GLU A 73 15.12 10.92 -7.44
CA GLU A 73 16.22 10.03 -7.06
C GLU A 73 16.70 10.33 -5.63
N ARG A 74 16.89 11.62 -5.29
CA ARG A 74 17.21 12.04 -3.92
C ARG A 74 16.13 11.65 -2.91
N TYR A 75 14.86 11.80 -3.28
CA TYR A 75 13.74 11.38 -2.43
C TYR A 75 13.71 9.87 -2.21
N TYR A 76 14.04 9.08 -3.23
CA TYR A 76 14.15 7.62 -3.09
C TYR A 76 15.26 7.22 -2.14
N GLU A 77 16.45 7.80 -2.28
CA GLU A 77 17.57 7.55 -1.35
C GLU A 77 17.19 7.90 0.10
N HIS A 78 16.49 9.02 0.30
CA HIS A 78 15.95 9.40 1.60
C HIS A 78 14.99 8.35 2.16
N LEU A 79 14.03 7.89 1.36
CA LEU A 79 13.06 6.87 1.78
C LEU A 79 13.70 5.51 2.06
N GLU A 80 14.71 5.11 1.30
CA GLU A 80 15.48 3.89 1.57
C GLU A 80 16.12 3.95 2.95
N ASN A 81 16.77 5.06 3.29
CA ASN A 81 17.39 5.27 4.60
C ASN A 81 16.35 5.31 5.72
N LEU A 82 15.22 6.00 5.49
CA LEU A 82 14.12 6.07 6.45
C LEU A 82 13.52 4.68 6.74
N ILE A 83 13.28 3.87 5.70
CA ILE A 83 12.80 2.49 5.86
C ILE A 83 13.83 1.65 6.61
N LYS A 84 15.11 1.70 6.24
CA LYS A 84 16.18 0.95 6.94
C LYS A 84 16.22 1.32 8.43
N LYS A 85 16.14 2.61 8.75
CA LYS A 85 16.10 3.10 10.14
C LYS A 85 14.87 2.58 10.90
N HIS A 86 13.71 2.58 10.26
CA HIS A 86 12.46 2.17 10.91
C HIS A 86 12.35 0.64 11.09
N THR A 87 12.93 -0.13 10.16
CA THR A 87 12.73 -1.58 10.10
C THR A 87 13.94 -2.40 10.57
N GLY A 88 15.15 -1.85 10.48
CA GLY A 88 16.40 -2.60 10.64
C GLY A 88 16.80 -3.40 9.40
N ALA A 89 16.15 -3.17 8.25
CA ALA A 89 16.48 -3.84 7.00
C ALA A 89 17.92 -3.55 6.53
N SER A 90 18.54 -4.54 5.87
CA SER A 90 19.89 -4.40 5.32
C SER A 90 19.88 -3.74 3.94
N ARG A 91 18.83 -3.99 3.16
CA ARG A 91 18.69 -3.48 1.79
C ARG A 91 17.24 -3.08 1.51
N VAL A 92 17.08 -1.98 0.80
CA VAL A 92 15.78 -1.49 0.31
C VAL A 92 15.97 -1.18 -1.17
N VAL A 93 14.97 -1.50 -1.97
CA VAL A 93 14.95 -1.21 -3.41
C VAL A 93 13.62 -0.56 -3.75
N VAL A 94 13.65 0.70 -4.15
CA VAL A 94 12.48 1.38 -4.74
C VAL A 94 12.26 0.83 -6.15
N PHE A 95 11.05 0.37 -6.46
CA PHE A 95 10.74 -0.20 -7.77
C PHE A 95 9.63 0.52 -8.53
N ASP A 96 8.81 1.30 -7.82
CA ASP A 96 7.69 2.03 -8.42
C ASP A 96 7.26 3.18 -7.50
N HIS A 97 6.54 4.16 -8.06
CA HIS A 97 5.85 5.17 -7.30
C HIS A 97 4.59 5.62 -8.04
N THR A 98 3.61 6.09 -7.27
CA THR A 98 2.40 6.70 -7.82
C THR A 98 2.16 8.04 -7.14
N MET A 99 1.97 9.08 -7.95
CA MET A 99 1.44 10.36 -7.47
C MET A 99 -0.06 10.41 -7.74
N ARG A 100 -0.84 10.78 -6.72
CA ARG A 100 -2.29 10.95 -6.83
C ARG A 100 -2.66 12.41 -6.59
N ARG A 101 -3.51 12.98 -7.45
CA ARG A 101 -3.98 14.36 -7.38
C ARG A 101 -5.50 14.39 -7.51
N ARG A 102 -6.19 14.76 -6.43
CA ARG A 102 -7.65 14.80 -6.39
C ARG A 102 -8.18 15.90 -7.32
N ASP A 103 -9.06 15.53 -8.24
CA ASP A 103 -9.72 16.43 -9.20
C ASP A 103 -11.22 16.09 -9.31
N PRO A 104 -12.13 16.93 -8.78
CA PRO A 104 -13.57 16.61 -8.74
C PRO A 104 -14.21 16.49 -10.11
N SER A 105 -13.60 17.05 -11.15
CA SER A 105 -14.12 17.00 -12.51
C SER A 105 -13.94 15.63 -13.18
N LEU A 106 -13.00 14.81 -12.69
CA LEU A 106 -12.62 13.57 -13.38
C LEU A 106 -13.52 12.37 -13.08
N ALA A 107 -14.47 12.46 -12.14
CA ALA A 107 -15.40 11.38 -11.79
C ALA A 107 -14.74 9.98 -11.64
N GLY A 108 -13.51 9.93 -11.11
CA GLY A 108 -12.73 8.69 -10.95
C GLY A 108 -11.99 8.19 -12.19
N LYS A 109 -12.00 8.94 -13.30
CA LYS A 109 -11.23 8.63 -14.52
C LYS A 109 -9.77 9.08 -14.37
N ASN A 110 -8.86 8.36 -15.02
CA ASN A 110 -7.44 8.67 -15.11
C ASN A 110 -7.02 8.91 -16.59
N PRO A 111 -7.52 9.96 -17.26
CA PRO A 111 -7.30 10.16 -18.70
C PRO A 111 -5.86 10.57 -19.07
N ASP A 112 -5.07 11.06 -18.11
CA ASP A 112 -3.76 11.69 -18.34
C ASP A 112 -2.68 11.24 -17.33
N GLY A 113 -2.89 10.08 -16.67
CA GLY A 113 -2.00 9.61 -15.61
C GLY A 113 -2.12 10.35 -14.27
N ARG A 114 -3.05 11.32 -14.15
CA ARG A 114 -3.37 11.96 -12.86
C ARG A 114 -4.31 11.06 -12.07
N GLU A 115 -3.70 10.10 -11.39
CA GLU A 115 -4.47 9.13 -10.65
C GLU A 115 -5.29 9.77 -9.52
N GLN A 116 -6.59 9.48 -9.47
CA GLN A 116 -7.43 9.88 -8.34
C GLN A 116 -7.11 9.07 -7.08
N PRO A 117 -7.42 9.58 -5.87
CA PRO A 117 -7.44 8.77 -4.66
C PRO A 117 -8.24 7.45 -4.85
N ALA A 118 -7.61 6.30 -4.57
CA ALA A 118 -8.25 5.00 -4.75
C ALA A 118 -9.28 4.74 -3.65
N ALA A 119 -10.57 4.79 -4.00
CA ALA A 119 -11.69 4.69 -3.06
C ALA A 119 -12.01 3.25 -2.62
N TYR A 120 -11.55 2.24 -3.37
CA TYR A 120 -11.80 0.84 -3.06
C TYR A 120 -10.74 0.29 -2.11
N VAL A 121 -11.16 -0.56 -1.18
CA VAL A 121 -10.26 -1.26 -0.26
C VAL A 121 -9.45 -2.30 -1.01
N HIS A 122 -8.13 -2.23 -0.89
CA HIS A 122 -7.22 -3.18 -1.53
C HIS A 122 -5.92 -3.38 -0.75
N VAL A 123 -5.18 -4.42 -1.17
CA VAL A 123 -3.74 -4.56 -0.98
C VAL A 123 -3.13 -4.69 -2.38
N ASP A 124 -2.10 -3.91 -2.68
CA ASP A 124 -1.51 -3.79 -4.02
C ASP A 124 -1.05 -5.12 -4.62
N GLN A 125 -0.49 -5.99 -3.78
CA GLN A 125 0.07 -7.27 -4.19
C GLN A 125 -0.43 -8.39 -3.28
N GLY A 126 -0.94 -9.46 -3.90
CA GLY A 126 -1.07 -10.75 -3.25
C GLY A 126 0.26 -11.51 -3.23
N PRO A 127 0.35 -12.67 -2.55
CA PRO A 127 1.60 -13.42 -2.44
C PRO A 127 2.28 -13.72 -3.78
N VAL A 128 1.51 -14.09 -4.81
CA VAL A 128 2.03 -14.37 -6.16
C VAL A 128 2.54 -13.09 -6.82
N GLY A 129 1.82 -11.98 -6.67
CA GLY A 129 2.22 -10.67 -7.20
C GLY A 129 3.50 -10.17 -6.55
N ALA A 130 3.62 -10.30 -5.23
CA ALA A 130 4.77 -9.86 -4.46
C ALA A 130 6.04 -10.63 -4.83
N ALA A 131 5.99 -11.97 -4.86
CA ALA A 131 7.13 -12.79 -5.29
C ALA A 131 7.56 -12.44 -6.72
N ARG A 132 6.60 -12.23 -7.64
CA ARG A 132 6.88 -11.78 -9.00
C ARG A 132 7.61 -10.44 -9.03
N ARG A 133 7.26 -9.47 -8.17
CA ARG A 133 8.00 -8.19 -8.08
C ARG A 133 9.45 -8.40 -7.66
N VAL A 134 9.71 -9.30 -6.71
CA VAL A 134 11.09 -9.65 -6.34
C VAL A 134 11.85 -10.18 -7.56
N HIS A 135 11.30 -11.17 -8.28
CA HIS A 135 11.94 -11.71 -9.49
C HIS A 135 12.18 -10.66 -10.58
N GLN A 136 11.21 -9.76 -10.80
CA GLN A 136 11.31 -8.73 -11.83
C GLN A 136 12.42 -7.71 -11.55
N HIS A 137 12.62 -7.34 -10.28
CA HIS A 137 13.53 -6.24 -9.93
C HIS A 137 14.91 -6.71 -9.45
N LEU A 138 15.05 -7.96 -9.01
CA LEU A 138 16.30 -8.50 -8.45
C LEU A 138 16.93 -9.58 -9.35
N GLY A 139 16.22 -10.07 -10.37
CA GLY A 139 16.76 -10.99 -11.35
C GLY A 139 17.37 -12.25 -10.71
N TYR A 140 18.66 -12.48 -10.94
CA TYR A 140 19.38 -13.67 -10.47
C TYR A 140 19.53 -13.75 -8.94
N GLU A 141 19.41 -12.64 -8.21
CA GLU A 141 19.53 -12.65 -6.74
C GLU A 141 18.24 -13.12 -6.04
N SER A 142 17.12 -13.17 -6.77
CA SER A 142 15.78 -13.33 -6.19
C SER A 142 15.63 -14.59 -5.35
N ASP A 143 16.06 -15.75 -5.86
CA ASP A 143 15.96 -17.03 -5.16
C ASP A 143 16.80 -17.08 -3.88
N ARG A 144 17.94 -16.37 -3.87
CA ARG A 144 18.77 -16.22 -2.66
C ARG A 144 18.06 -15.33 -1.65
N LEU A 145 17.58 -14.17 -2.08
CA LEU A 145 16.95 -13.17 -1.21
C LEU A 145 15.63 -13.67 -0.61
N LEU A 146 14.84 -14.43 -1.36
CA LEU A 146 13.57 -15.01 -0.91
C LEU A 146 13.73 -16.11 0.17
N LYS A 147 14.94 -16.61 0.42
CA LYS A 147 15.24 -17.50 1.56
C LYS A 147 15.29 -16.75 2.89
N GLY A 148 15.65 -15.46 2.86
CA GLY A 148 15.57 -14.57 4.01
C GLY A 148 14.20 -13.90 4.13
N ARG A 149 14.05 -13.05 5.13
CA ARG A 149 12.85 -12.21 5.22
C ARG A 149 12.84 -11.14 4.14
N VAL A 150 11.71 -11.06 3.43
CA VAL A 150 11.42 -10.06 2.41
C VAL A 150 10.05 -9.45 2.69
N GLN A 151 9.98 -8.13 2.59
CA GLN A 151 8.75 -7.37 2.65
C GLN A 151 8.57 -6.51 1.40
N ILE A 152 7.32 -6.20 1.09
CA ILE A 152 6.99 -5.04 0.27
C ILE A 152 6.33 -4.01 1.18
N ILE A 153 6.90 -2.81 1.23
CA ILE A 153 6.41 -1.69 2.02
C ILE A 153 6.18 -0.51 1.09
N ASN A 154 4.99 0.07 1.15
CA ASN A 154 4.70 1.35 0.54
C ASN A 154 4.90 2.46 1.57
N VAL A 155 5.50 3.57 1.15
CA VAL A 155 5.58 4.80 1.95
C VAL A 155 4.66 5.82 1.34
N TRP A 156 3.59 6.15 2.06
CA TRP A 156 2.63 7.17 1.66
C TRP A 156 2.95 8.50 2.35
N ARG A 157 3.00 9.58 1.56
CA ARG A 157 3.22 10.94 2.05
C ARG A 157 2.31 11.95 1.33
N PRO A 158 1.73 12.91 2.06
CA PRO A 158 1.18 14.13 1.46
C PRO A 158 2.22 14.94 0.67
N LEU A 159 1.79 15.53 -0.44
CA LEU A 159 2.58 16.55 -1.16
C LEU A 159 2.06 17.96 -0.88
N ASN A 160 0.89 18.11 -0.26
CA ASN A 160 0.27 19.39 0.07
C ASN A 160 -0.52 19.33 1.39
N GLY A 161 0.03 18.62 2.38
CA GLY A 161 -0.55 18.52 3.71
C GLY A 161 -0.68 19.89 4.41
N PRO A 162 -1.48 19.98 5.48
CA PRO A 162 -2.19 18.89 6.15
C PRO A 162 -3.36 18.34 5.32
N VAL A 163 -3.43 17.01 5.19
CA VAL A 163 -4.49 16.34 4.41
C VAL A 163 -5.80 16.31 5.19
N ARG A 164 -6.82 16.95 4.63
CA ARG A 164 -8.22 16.88 5.11
C ARG A 164 -9.17 16.31 4.07
N ASP A 165 -8.86 16.54 2.80
CA ASP A 165 -9.59 16.00 1.65
C ASP A 165 -9.10 14.58 1.36
N TRP A 166 -10.03 13.62 1.25
CA TRP A 166 -9.75 12.22 0.91
C TRP A 166 -8.57 11.57 1.68
N PRO A 167 -8.53 11.58 3.02
CA PRO A 167 -7.44 10.96 3.78
C PRO A 167 -7.25 9.47 3.48
N LEU A 168 -6.08 8.93 3.85
CA LEU A 168 -5.74 7.52 3.70
C LEU A 168 -6.16 6.73 4.96
N ALA A 169 -7.04 5.76 4.79
CA ALA A 169 -7.38 4.78 5.81
C ALA A 169 -6.51 3.53 5.69
N THR A 170 -6.06 3.00 6.82
CA THR A 170 -5.34 1.73 6.96
C THR A 170 -6.10 0.80 7.92
N MET A 171 -6.25 -0.47 7.54
CA MET A 171 -6.86 -1.48 8.39
C MET A 171 -5.81 -2.06 9.35
N ASP A 172 -6.16 -2.15 10.63
CA ASP A 172 -5.40 -2.96 11.60
C ASP A 172 -5.53 -4.44 11.25
N PHE A 173 -4.42 -5.04 10.81
CA PHE A 173 -4.37 -6.43 10.35
C PHE A 173 -4.86 -7.41 11.42
N THR A 174 -4.72 -7.12 12.70
CA THR A 174 -5.18 -8.01 13.77
C THR A 174 -6.71 -8.15 13.82
N SER A 175 -7.44 -7.27 13.11
CA SER A 175 -8.89 -7.35 12.90
C SER A 175 -9.30 -8.06 11.60
N LEU A 176 -8.37 -8.30 10.68
CA LEU A 176 -8.62 -8.98 9.42
C LEU A 176 -8.71 -10.49 9.64
N LYS A 177 -9.78 -11.11 9.13
CA LYS A 177 -9.90 -12.59 9.13
C LYS A 177 -9.42 -13.14 7.80
N PRO A 178 -8.81 -14.34 7.79
CA PRO A 178 -8.40 -15.00 6.57
C PRO A 178 -9.53 -15.13 5.53
N ALA A 179 -10.75 -15.43 5.98
CA ALA A 179 -11.93 -15.56 5.10
C ALA A 179 -12.36 -14.23 4.42
N ASN A 180 -11.81 -13.09 4.85
CA ASN A 180 -12.08 -11.78 4.27
C ASN A 180 -10.93 -11.27 3.39
N TYR A 181 -9.84 -12.02 3.28
CA TYR A 181 -8.68 -11.68 2.47
C TYR A 181 -8.69 -12.48 1.18
N HIS A 182 -8.86 -11.81 0.05
CA HIS A 182 -9.12 -12.48 -1.23
C HIS A 182 -8.03 -12.13 -2.26
N PRO A 183 -6.99 -12.96 -2.40
CA PRO A 183 -6.07 -12.89 -3.52
C PRO A 183 -6.84 -12.86 -4.84
N THR A 184 -6.62 -11.78 -5.60
CA THR A 184 -7.37 -11.46 -6.82
C THR A 184 -6.42 -11.43 -7.99
N ASN A 185 -6.56 -12.40 -8.90
CA ASN A 185 -5.68 -12.54 -10.06
C ASN A 185 -5.91 -11.38 -11.04
N LEU A 186 -4.81 -10.78 -11.51
CA LEU A 186 -4.84 -9.68 -12.46
C LEU A 186 -4.50 -10.20 -13.84
N TYR A 187 -5.47 -10.21 -14.74
CA TYR A 187 -5.30 -10.61 -16.12
C TYR A 187 -5.32 -9.41 -17.08
N ARG A 188 -4.80 -9.65 -18.29
CA ARG A 188 -4.99 -8.81 -19.46
C ARG A 188 -5.57 -9.63 -20.60
N ASN A 189 -6.48 -9.04 -21.39
CA ASN A 189 -7.12 -9.70 -22.53
C ASN A 189 -7.73 -11.04 -22.10
N ARG A 190 -7.36 -12.18 -22.70
CA ARG A 190 -7.94 -13.51 -22.38
C ARG A 190 -7.39 -14.17 -21.12
N PHE A 191 -6.11 -14.52 -21.08
CA PHE A 191 -5.55 -15.36 -19.99
C PHE A 191 -4.17 -14.88 -19.53
N GLU A 192 -3.73 -13.71 -19.97
CA GLU A 192 -2.39 -13.24 -19.65
C GLU A 192 -2.32 -12.78 -18.19
N LEU A 193 -1.75 -13.62 -17.31
CA LEU A 193 -1.57 -13.29 -15.90
C LEU A 193 -0.49 -12.22 -15.72
N ARG A 194 -0.90 -11.03 -15.30
CA ARG A 194 -0.03 -9.87 -15.07
C ARG A 194 0.43 -9.74 -13.62
N GLY A 195 -0.32 -10.27 -12.68
CA GLY A 195 0.00 -10.23 -11.26
C GLY A 195 -1.17 -10.66 -10.40
N GLN A 196 -1.15 -10.27 -9.14
CA GLN A 196 -2.20 -10.54 -8.18
C GLN A 196 -2.27 -9.39 -7.20
N SER A 197 -3.47 -8.86 -6.94
CA SER A 197 -3.76 -7.93 -5.85
C SER A 197 -4.52 -8.70 -4.75
N CYS A 198 -4.93 -8.04 -3.67
CA CYS A 198 -5.94 -8.63 -2.77
C CYS A 198 -7.09 -7.67 -2.53
N ASN A 199 -8.31 -8.16 -2.77
CA ASN A 199 -9.54 -7.50 -2.36
C ASN A 199 -9.94 -7.94 -0.96
N ILE A 200 -10.66 -7.07 -0.26
CA ILE A 200 -11.15 -7.35 1.10
C ILE A 200 -12.68 -7.34 1.11
N SER A 201 -13.28 -8.35 1.73
CA SER A 201 -14.73 -8.32 2.02
C SER A 201 -14.99 -7.61 3.35
N HIS A 202 -16.10 -6.87 3.41
CA HIS A 202 -16.46 -6.11 4.59
C HIS A 202 -16.82 -7.02 5.76
N ARG A 203 -16.46 -6.59 6.97
CA ARG A 203 -16.90 -7.17 8.23
C ARG A 203 -16.95 -6.08 9.30
N SER A 204 -17.95 -6.12 10.18
CA SER A 204 -18.26 -5.03 11.13
C SER A 204 -17.21 -4.80 12.22
N ASP A 205 -16.37 -5.78 12.51
CA ASP A 205 -15.30 -5.71 13.52
C ASP A 205 -13.91 -5.50 12.91
N GLN A 206 -13.83 -5.15 11.61
CA GLN A 206 -12.62 -4.58 11.02
C GLN A 206 -12.36 -3.21 11.65
N ARG A 207 -11.14 -3.00 12.14
CA ARG A 207 -10.71 -1.73 12.71
C ARG A 207 -9.90 -0.95 11.70
N TRP A 208 -10.28 0.30 11.52
CA TRP A 208 -9.70 1.20 10.54
C TRP A 208 -9.18 2.45 11.23
N TYR A 209 -8.04 2.93 10.75
CA TYR A 209 -7.34 4.08 11.28
C TYR A 209 -6.96 5.03 10.15
N TYR A 210 -6.86 6.32 10.44
CA TYR A 210 -6.28 7.31 9.56
C TYR A 210 -5.56 8.37 10.40
N LEU A 211 -4.59 9.07 9.84
CA LEU A 211 -3.87 10.11 10.56
C LEU A 211 -4.49 11.48 10.25
N GLU A 212 -5.31 12.02 11.16
CA GLU A 212 -6.04 13.28 10.97
C GLU A 212 -5.09 14.44 10.66
N GLY A 213 -5.25 15.10 9.51
CA GLY A 213 -4.42 16.24 9.13
C GLY A 213 -2.95 15.90 8.88
N GLN A 214 -2.65 14.69 8.36
CA GLN A 214 -1.28 14.25 8.08
C GLN A 214 -0.49 15.31 7.29
N LYS A 215 0.69 15.69 7.81
CA LYS A 215 1.54 16.75 7.26
C LYS A 215 2.55 16.20 6.25
N ASN A 216 3.22 17.11 5.53
CA ASN A 216 4.34 16.74 4.65
C ASN A 216 5.52 16.17 5.44
N SER A 217 5.71 16.59 6.69
CA SER A 217 6.71 16.06 7.63
C SER A 217 6.36 14.69 8.22
N GLU A 218 5.34 13.98 7.70
CA GLU A 218 4.87 12.73 8.27
C GLU A 218 4.63 11.69 7.18
N VAL A 219 5.01 10.43 7.45
CA VAL A 219 4.78 9.30 6.55
C VAL A 219 3.92 8.23 7.19
N THR A 220 3.22 7.50 6.33
CA THR A 220 2.55 6.25 6.69
C THR A 220 3.22 5.10 5.94
N PHE A 221 3.80 4.16 6.68
CA PHE A 221 4.29 2.91 6.13
C PHE A 221 3.14 1.91 6.04
N ILE A 222 3.01 1.24 4.90
CA ILE A 222 1.95 0.27 4.62
C ILE A 222 2.63 -1.02 4.17
N LYS A 223 2.52 -2.07 4.97
CA LYS A 223 3.00 -3.41 4.59
C LYS A 223 2.07 -3.96 3.51
N ILE A 224 2.60 -4.22 2.33
CA ILE A 224 1.86 -4.87 1.25
C ILE A 224 2.03 -6.39 1.34
N TRP A 225 3.23 -6.85 1.67
CA TRP A 225 3.53 -8.28 1.77
C TRP A 225 4.70 -8.55 2.73
N ASP A 226 4.72 -9.73 3.35
CA ASP A 226 5.78 -10.21 4.24
C ASP A 226 5.83 -11.75 4.24
N ASN A 227 6.96 -12.33 3.84
CA ASN A 227 7.13 -13.79 3.79
C ASN A 227 7.44 -14.43 5.15
N LYS A 228 7.74 -13.66 6.21
CA LYS A 228 8.10 -14.21 7.52
C LYS A 228 6.96 -15.06 8.09
N PRO A 229 7.10 -16.39 8.30
CA PRO A 229 5.97 -17.28 8.62
C PRO A 229 5.15 -16.84 9.84
N ASN A 230 5.80 -16.49 10.95
CA ASN A 230 5.16 -16.23 12.25
C ASN A 230 5.01 -14.74 12.59
N VAL A 231 5.07 -13.84 11.61
CA VAL A 231 4.72 -12.44 11.81
C VAL A 231 3.20 -12.29 11.89
N SER A 232 2.70 -11.43 12.77
CA SER A 232 1.27 -11.21 12.93
C SER A 232 0.67 -10.58 11.68
N ALA A 233 1.18 -9.43 11.24
CA ALA A 233 0.69 -8.74 10.05
C ALA A 233 1.43 -9.14 8.77
N LYS A 234 0.68 -9.69 7.81
CA LYS A 234 1.18 -10.08 6.48
C LYS A 234 0.98 -9.01 5.40
N ALA A 235 0.03 -8.11 5.61
CA ALA A 235 -0.36 -7.05 4.70
C ALA A 235 -1.09 -5.95 5.46
N CYS A 236 -1.52 -4.90 4.77
CA CYS A 236 -2.38 -3.85 5.28
C CYS A 236 -3.32 -3.39 4.17
N ALA A 237 -4.60 -3.68 4.37
CA ALA A 237 -5.64 -3.15 3.51
C ALA A 237 -5.73 -1.64 3.68
N HIS A 238 -5.87 -0.91 2.59
CA HIS A 238 -5.96 0.54 2.62
C HIS A 238 -6.84 1.07 1.50
N CYS A 239 -7.32 2.29 1.69
CA CYS A 239 -8.01 3.07 0.68
C CYS A 239 -8.00 4.55 1.04
N ALA A 240 -8.33 5.40 0.09
CA ALA A 240 -8.79 6.75 0.38
C ALA A 240 -10.29 6.73 0.70
N PHE A 241 -10.75 7.62 1.58
CA PHE A 241 -12.18 7.72 1.90
C PHE A 241 -12.64 9.17 1.95
N GLU A 242 -13.92 9.40 1.68
CA GLU A 242 -14.54 10.70 1.86
C GLU A 242 -14.77 10.97 3.35
N HIS A 243 -14.03 11.93 3.91
CA HIS A 243 -14.18 12.30 5.32
C HIS A 243 -15.42 13.20 5.51
N PRO A 244 -16.37 12.85 6.38
CA PRO A 244 -17.64 13.57 6.50
C PRO A 244 -17.47 15.04 6.92
N ASP A 245 -16.43 15.33 7.71
CA ASP A 245 -16.14 16.68 8.19
C ASP A 245 -15.15 17.45 7.29
N THR A 246 -14.92 17.01 6.04
CA THR A 246 -14.04 17.73 5.09
C THR A 246 -14.56 19.17 4.88
N PRO A 247 -13.77 20.22 5.19
CA PRO A 247 -14.19 21.59 4.94
C PRO A 247 -14.46 21.84 3.45
N LYS A 248 -15.47 22.65 3.11
CA LYS A 248 -15.80 22.97 1.70
C LYS A 248 -14.66 23.63 0.93
N ASN A 249 -13.76 24.31 1.64
CA ASN A 249 -12.57 24.96 1.10
C ASN A 249 -11.27 24.19 1.41
N ALA A 250 -11.38 22.90 1.75
CA ALA A 250 -10.20 22.06 1.95
C ALA A 250 -9.35 22.04 0.68
N VAL A 251 -8.03 22.07 0.87
CA VAL A 251 -7.08 21.87 -0.23
C VAL A 251 -7.26 20.45 -0.74
N LEU A 252 -7.45 20.31 -2.06
CA LEU A 252 -7.60 19.01 -2.70
C LEU A 252 -6.31 18.21 -2.56
N ARG A 253 -6.43 16.94 -2.16
CA ARG A 253 -5.28 16.11 -1.82
C ARG A 253 -4.33 15.87 -3.00
N GLU A 254 -3.05 16.10 -2.77
CA GLU A 254 -1.94 15.59 -3.55
C GLU A 254 -1.07 14.70 -2.66
N SER A 255 -0.68 13.53 -3.14
CA SER A 255 0.11 12.57 -2.37
C SER A 255 1.02 11.76 -3.27
N ILE A 256 2.12 11.26 -2.70
CA ILE A 256 2.99 10.28 -3.33
C ILE A 256 3.00 8.99 -2.51
N GLU A 257 2.97 7.87 -3.21
CA GLU A 257 3.19 6.55 -2.63
C GLU A 257 4.38 5.90 -3.34
N VAL A 258 5.43 5.58 -2.58
CA VAL A 258 6.66 4.94 -3.10
C VAL A 258 6.69 3.50 -2.66
N ARG A 259 6.87 2.57 -3.60
CA ARG A 259 6.82 1.12 -3.35
C ARG A 259 8.23 0.55 -3.28
N CYS A 260 8.51 -0.13 -2.17
CA CYS A 260 9.84 -0.62 -1.85
C CYS A 260 9.83 -2.12 -1.59
N ILE A 261 10.82 -2.84 -2.11
CA ILE A 261 11.15 -4.20 -1.65
C ILE A 261 12.22 -4.06 -0.56
N VAL A 262 12.00 -4.73 0.57
CA VAL A 262 12.79 -4.57 1.80
C VAL A 262 13.33 -5.94 2.20
N PHE A 263 14.65 -6.03 2.35
CA PHE A 263 15.37 -7.28 2.62
C PHE A 263 16.07 -7.23 3.96
N TYR A 264 16.02 -8.36 4.66
CA TYR A 264 16.71 -8.61 5.92
C TYR A 264 17.69 -9.76 5.70
N GLU A 265 18.80 -9.48 5.01
CA GLU A 265 19.74 -10.52 4.57
C GLU A 265 20.45 -11.24 5.74
N ASN A 266 20.36 -10.68 6.95
CA ASN A 266 20.87 -11.28 8.18
C ASN A 266 19.82 -12.14 8.93
N GLU A 267 18.56 -12.17 8.47
CA GLU A 267 17.47 -12.96 9.06
C GLU A 267 17.20 -14.17 8.16
N ASP A 268 17.85 -15.30 8.47
CA ASP A 268 17.63 -16.56 7.76
C ASP A 268 16.35 -17.25 8.25
N LEU A 269 15.32 -17.29 7.40
CA LEU A 269 14.06 -17.97 7.72
C LEU A 269 14.20 -19.50 7.69
N ALA A 270 15.22 -20.06 7.05
CA ALA A 270 15.46 -21.51 7.02
C ALA A 270 15.82 -22.06 8.41
N SER A 271 16.42 -21.24 9.27
CA SER A 271 16.74 -21.61 10.66
C SER A 271 15.52 -21.72 11.60
N SER A 272 14.35 -21.28 11.13
CA SER A 272 13.08 -21.36 11.89
C SER A 272 12.25 -22.61 11.60
N LEU A 273 12.70 -23.47 10.68
CA LEU A 273 12.19 -24.81 10.46
C LEU A 273 12.83 -25.79 11.46
N TRP A 274 12.40 -25.72 12.72
CA TRP A 274 12.61 -26.83 13.65
C TRP A 274 11.59 -27.91 13.28
N TRP A 275 12.05 -29.03 12.73
CA TRP A 275 11.20 -30.18 12.40
C TRP A 275 10.53 -30.74 13.66
N THR A 276 9.20 -30.80 13.69
CA THR A 276 8.34 -31.93 14.15
C THR A 276 6.89 -31.65 13.80
#